data_AF-A0A4Y2T020-F1
#
_entry.id   AF-A0A4Y2T020-F1
#
_cell.length_a   1.000
_cell.length_b   1.000
_cell.length_c   1.000
_cell.angle_alpha   90.00
_cell.angle_beta   90.00
_cell.angle_gamma   90.00
#
_symmetry.space_group_name_H-M   'P 1'
#
loop_
_entity.id
_entity.type
_entity.pdbx_description
1 polymer ?
#
loop_
_entity_poly.entity_id
_entity_poly.type
_entity_poly.pdbx_seq_one_letter_code
_entity_poly.pdbx_strand_id
1 'polypeptide(L)'
;MVYAFARPTVLRRLDTIHHSGLRISTGAFHTSPVESLYIISHQLPLDLRRQKFSALYSFRAQSVRKHPIYQLSLPSGLRRLYAARPPHILPLCERTKMLLHDLDFNVSVQFFDFFNFPPRDIPHFSFLNPFSGYDKSSAAPITFQQLFHHHRYQYSSFVPIFTDGSKSDGHVGCGVVFHMIL
;
A
#
# COMPACT_ATOMS: atom_id res chain seq x y z
N MET A 1 11.93 -4.56 4.66
CA MET A 1 11.82 -5.47 3.49
C MET A 1 13.16 -6.05 3.01
N VAL A 2 14.30 -5.64 3.57
CA VAL A 2 15.63 -6.10 3.12
C VAL A 2 15.93 -7.56 3.47
N TYR A 3 15.34 -8.13 4.53
CA TYR A 3 15.72 -9.45 5.04
C TYR A 3 14.89 -10.63 4.51
N ALA A 4 13.79 -10.42 3.79
CA ALA A 4 12.96 -11.53 3.24
C ALA A 4 13.76 -12.47 2.31
N PHE A 5 14.95 -12.01 1.91
CA PHE A 5 15.84 -12.61 0.94
C PHE A 5 17.20 -13.00 1.53
N ALA A 6 17.36 -12.90 2.85
CA ALA A 6 18.55 -13.36 3.54
C ALA A 6 18.72 -14.88 3.42
N ARG A 7 19.94 -15.38 3.62
CA ARG A 7 20.21 -16.82 3.65
C ARG A 7 19.34 -17.51 4.71
N PRO A 8 18.91 -18.77 4.50
CA PRO A 8 18.13 -19.51 5.49
C PRO A 8 18.77 -19.54 6.89
N THR A 9 20.10 -19.58 6.96
CA THR A 9 20.85 -19.52 8.22
C THR A 9 20.64 -18.22 8.99
N VAL A 10 20.55 -17.09 8.29
CA VAL A 10 20.26 -15.77 8.87
C VAL A 10 18.78 -15.67 9.25
N LEU A 11 17.88 -16.16 8.38
CA LEU A 11 16.45 -16.18 8.65
C LEU A 11 16.11 -16.97 9.91
N ARG A 12 16.71 -18.16 10.11
CA ARG A 12 16.52 -18.96 11.32
C ARG A 12 16.82 -18.19 12.59
N ARG A 13 17.90 -17.39 12.61
CA ARG A 13 18.24 -16.56 13.77
C ARG A 13 17.19 -15.49 14.05
N LEU A 14 16.69 -14.83 13.00
CA LEU A 14 15.61 -13.84 13.13
C LEU A 14 14.29 -14.48 13.59
N ASP A 15 13.99 -15.68 13.10
CA ASP A 15 12.79 -16.43 13.46
C ASP A 15 12.80 -16.82 14.94
N THR A 16 13.95 -17.29 15.45
CA THR A 16 14.12 -17.58 16.88
C THR A 16 13.83 -16.36 17.74
N ILE A 17 14.38 -15.19 17.39
CA ILE A 17 14.14 -13.94 18.13
C ILE A 17 12.65 -13.57 18.12
N HIS A 18 11.99 -13.70 16.97
CA HIS A 18 10.56 -13.41 16.84
C HIS A 18 9.70 -14.35 17.68
N HIS A 19 9.98 -15.67 17.64
CA HIS A 19 9.23 -16.66 18.43
C HIS A 19 9.44 -16.47 19.92
N SER A 20 10.66 -16.15 20.37
CA SER A 20 10.92 -15.78 21.76
C SER A 20 10.13 -14.54 22.17
N GLY A 21 10.07 -13.51 21.31
CA GLY A 21 9.26 -12.31 21.55
C GLY A 21 7.78 -12.62 21.69
N LEU A 22 7.22 -13.48 20.81
CA LEU A 22 5.83 -13.92 20.90
C LEU A 22 5.55 -14.58 22.25
N ARG A 23 6.40 -15.51 22.69
CA ARG A 23 6.23 -16.21 23.98
C ARG A 23 6.22 -15.25 25.16
N ILE A 24 7.16 -14.30 25.18
CA ILE A 24 7.22 -13.30 26.25
C ILE A 24 5.95 -12.45 26.23
N SER A 25 5.52 -12.00 25.06
CA SER A 25 4.34 -11.15 24.92
C SER A 25 3.02 -11.85 25.27
N THR A 26 2.92 -13.16 25.04
CA THR A 26 1.72 -13.95 25.31
C THR A 26 1.78 -14.70 26.64
N GLY A 27 2.89 -14.62 27.38
CA GLY A 27 3.11 -15.40 28.61
C GLY A 27 3.17 -16.91 28.38
N ALA A 28 3.43 -17.37 27.15
CA ALA A 28 3.48 -18.79 26.82
C ALA A 28 4.80 -19.44 27.28
N PHE A 29 4.74 -20.73 27.61
CA PHE A 29 5.93 -21.50 27.96
C PHE A 29 6.98 -21.48 26.85
N HIS A 30 8.25 -21.65 27.23
CA HIS A 30 9.36 -21.77 26.28
C HIS A 30 9.17 -22.93 25.28
N THR A 31 8.40 -23.96 25.66
CA THR A 31 8.14 -25.18 24.88
C THR A 31 6.83 -25.16 24.08
N SER A 32 5.99 -24.12 24.20
CA SER A 32 4.71 -24.07 23.45
C SER A 32 4.94 -24.17 21.93
N PRO A 33 4.08 -24.83 21.14
CA PRO A 33 4.25 -24.87 19.69
C PRO A 33 4.18 -23.47 19.06
N VAL A 34 4.97 -23.21 18.01
CA VAL A 34 5.03 -21.90 17.36
C VAL A 34 3.73 -21.59 16.61
N GLU A 35 3.11 -22.62 16.04
CA GLU A 35 1.82 -22.56 15.35
C GLU A 35 0.73 -22.06 16.29
N SER A 36 0.70 -22.56 17.54
CA SER A 36 -0.21 -22.09 18.56
C SER A 36 0.03 -20.62 18.92
N LEU A 37 1.29 -20.17 18.97
CA LEU A 37 1.62 -18.77 19.23
C LEU A 37 1.09 -17.85 18.11
N TYR A 38 1.22 -18.25 16.85
CA TYR A 38 0.69 -17.49 15.73
C TYR A 38 -0.84 -17.34 15.81
N ILE A 39 -1.55 -18.42 16.18
CA ILE A 39 -3.00 -18.40 16.35
C ILE A 39 -3.40 -17.44 17.48
N ILE A 40 -2.80 -17.58 18.67
CA ILE A 40 -3.13 -16.76 19.85
C ILE A 40 -2.78 -15.29 19.64
N SER A 41 -1.67 -15.00 18.96
CA SER A 41 -1.25 -13.62 18.67
C SER A 41 -1.90 -13.01 17.42
N HIS A 42 -2.77 -13.77 16.73
CA HIS A 42 -3.36 -13.40 15.44
C HIS A 42 -2.30 -12.96 14.41
N GLN A 43 -1.14 -13.61 14.39
CA GLN A 43 -0.06 -13.33 13.46
C GLN A 43 0.06 -14.38 12.37
N LEU A 44 0.36 -13.94 11.15
CA LEU A 44 0.67 -14.83 10.04
C LEU A 44 2.06 -15.47 10.23
N PRO A 45 2.25 -16.76 9.92
CA PRO A 45 3.56 -17.40 9.93
C PRO A 45 4.61 -16.60 9.15
N LEU A 46 5.84 -16.56 9.68
CA LEU A 46 6.90 -15.69 9.15
C LEU A 46 7.20 -15.92 7.67
N ASP A 47 7.14 -17.17 7.18
CA ASP A 47 7.40 -17.47 5.77
C ASP A 47 6.33 -16.86 4.86
N LEU A 48 5.06 -17.04 5.20
CA LEU A 48 3.95 -16.43 4.48
C LEU A 48 4.00 -14.89 4.58
N ARG A 49 4.40 -14.35 5.74
CA ARG A 49 4.59 -12.91 5.93
C ARG A 49 5.70 -12.37 5.05
N ARG A 50 6.82 -13.09 4.91
CA ARG A 50 7.93 -12.74 3.99
C ARG A 50 7.48 -12.80 2.53
N GLN A 51 6.73 -13.82 2.13
CA GLN A 51 6.16 -13.95 0.78
C GLN A 51 5.21 -12.77 0.48
N LYS A 52 4.27 -12.47 1.38
CA LYS A 52 3.34 -11.34 1.26
C LYS A 52 4.09 -10.01 1.08
N PHE A 53 5.08 -9.72 1.92
CA PHE A 53 5.85 -8.47 1.78
C PHE A 53 6.66 -8.42 0.49
N SER A 54 7.23 -9.56 0.06
CA SER A 54 7.96 -9.66 -1.20
C SER A 54 7.07 -9.35 -2.40
N ALA A 55 5.86 -9.91 -2.41
CA ALA A 55 4.84 -9.63 -3.41
C ALA A 55 4.40 -8.16 -3.40
N LEU A 56 4.07 -7.61 -2.24
CA LEU A 56 3.66 -6.20 -2.13
C LEU A 56 4.77 -5.24 -2.61
N TYR A 57 6.03 -5.55 -2.30
CA TYR A 57 7.14 -4.75 -2.79
C TYR A 57 7.27 -4.81 -4.31
N SER A 58 7.17 -6.01 -4.89
CA SER A 58 7.31 -6.17 -6.33
C SER A 58 6.19 -5.44 -7.08
N PHE A 59 4.95 -5.52 -6.59
CA PHE A 59 3.83 -4.78 -7.15
C PHE A 59 4.03 -3.27 -7.03
N ARG A 60 4.50 -2.79 -5.87
CA ARG A 60 4.81 -1.37 -5.70
C ARG A 60 5.94 -0.89 -6.60
N ALA A 61 6.98 -1.72 -6.79
CA ALA A 61 8.05 -1.43 -7.72
C ALA A 61 7.57 -1.41 -9.17
N GLN A 62 6.65 -2.32 -9.55
CA GLN A 62 6.08 -2.40 -10.89
C GLN A 62 5.12 -1.26 -11.20
N SER A 63 4.40 -0.72 -10.21
CA SER A 63 3.50 0.41 -10.41
C SER A 63 4.23 1.72 -10.73
N VAL A 64 5.54 1.78 -10.54
CA VAL A 64 6.34 3.01 -10.71
C VAL A 64 7.21 2.90 -11.97
N ARG A 65 6.86 3.67 -13.02
CA ARG A 65 7.49 3.57 -14.35
C ARG A 65 9.03 3.69 -14.35
N LYS A 66 9.58 4.56 -13.49
CA LYS A 66 11.03 4.83 -13.39
C LYS A 66 11.71 4.04 -12.26
N HIS A 67 11.09 2.99 -11.72
CA HIS A 67 11.67 2.24 -10.63
C HIS A 67 12.86 1.39 -11.12
N PRO A 68 14.03 1.41 -10.45
CA PRO A 68 15.21 0.66 -10.90
C PRO A 68 14.94 -0.84 -11.07
N ILE A 69 14.08 -1.41 -10.23
CA ILE A 69 13.74 -2.85 -10.26
C ILE A 69 12.77 -3.20 -11.40
N TYR A 70 12.04 -2.24 -11.96
CA TYR A 70 11.08 -2.51 -13.04
C TYR A 70 11.77 -3.05 -14.31
N GLN A 71 12.98 -2.56 -14.61
CA GLN A 71 13.76 -2.97 -15.78
C GLN A 71 14.66 -4.19 -15.53
N LEU A 72 14.74 -4.68 -14.29
CA LEU A 72 15.58 -5.83 -13.94
C LEU A 72 14.88 -7.14 -14.30
N SER A 73 14.85 -7.48 -15.59
CA SER A 73 14.61 -8.86 -16.02
C SER A 73 15.93 -9.63 -15.98
N LEU A 74 15.92 -10.86 -15.46
CA LEU A 74 17.13 -11.68 -15.44
C LEU A 74 17.43 -12.17 -16.87
N PRO A 75 18.59 -11.84 -17.47
CA PRO A 75 18.95 -12.34 -18.79
C PRO A 75 18.95 -13.87 -18.84
N SER A 76 18.60 -14.43 -20.00
CA SER A 76 18.51 -15.90 -20.20
C SER A 76 19.80 -16.65 -19.84
N GLY A 77 20.97 -16.05 -20.11
CA GLY A 77 22.28 -16.60 -19.72
C GLY A 77 22.45 -16.73 -18.20
N LEU A 78 22.08 -15.70 -17.44
CA LEU A 78 22.13 -15.72 -15.98
C LEU A 78 21.13 -16.73 -15.41
N ARG A 79 19.94 -16.84 -15.98
CA ARG A 79 18.93 -17.83 -15.54
C ARG A 79 19.48 -19.27 -15.56
N ARG A 80 20.23 -19.63 -16.61
CA ARG A 80 20.92 -20.94 -16.71
C ARG A 80 21.99 -21.11 -15.63
N LEU A 81 22.77 -20.07 -15.33
CA LEU A 81 23.79 -20.11 -14.28
C LEU A 81 23.18 -20.31 -12.89
N TYR A 82 22.06 -19.64 -12.60
CA TYR A 82 21.32 -19.84 -11.36
C TYR A 82 20.72 -21.25 -11.26
N ALA A 83 20.17 -21.79 -12.36
CA ALA A 83 19.68 -23.17 -12.39
C ALA A 83 20.80 -24.20 -12.16
N ALA A 84 22.00 -23.95 -12.71
CA ALA A 84 23.17 -24.80 -12.51
C ALA A 84 23.82 -24.66 -11.12
N ARG A 85 23.46 -23.63 -10.35
CA ARG A 85 23.97 -23.38 -8.97
C ARG A 85 22.79 -23.18 -8.00
N PRO A 86 22.11 -24.27 -7.59
CA PRO A 86 20.94 -24.24 -6.70
C PRO A 86 21.09 -23.45 -5.38
N PRO A 87 22.25 -23.39 -4.70
CA PRO A 87 22.34 -22.63 -3.45
C PRO A 87 22.38 -21.10 -3.66
N HIS A 88 22.44 -20.61 -4.90
CA HIS A 88 22.52 -19.18 -5.17
C HIS A 88 21.13 -18.53 -5.13
N ILE A 89 20.97 -17.55 -4.23
CA ILE A 89 19.69 -16.89 -4.00
C ILE A 89 19.28 -16.09 -5.24
N LEU A 90 18.17 -16.50 -5.86
CA LEU A 90 17.59 -15.79 -7.01
C LEU A 90 17.24 -14.33 -6.67
N PRO A 91 17.36 -13.41 -7.64
CA PRO A 91 16.90 -12.03 -7.48
C PRO A 91 15.43 -11.97 -7.06
N LEU A 92 15.08 -10.91 -6.32
CA LEU A 92 13.73 -10.65 -5.83
C LEU A 92 12.67 -10.78 -6.94
N CYS A 93 12.89 -10.12 -8.09
CA CYS A 93 11.93 -10.07 -9.18
C CYS A 93 11.61 -11.48 -9.71
N GLU A 94 12.62 -12.34 -9.85
CA GLU A 94 12.45 -13.72 -10.31
C GLU A 94 11.73 -14.59 -9.29
N ARG A 95 12.05 -14.45 -8.00
CA ARG A 95 11.36 -15.21 -6.95
C ARG A 95 9.91 -14.80 -6.80
N THR A 96 9.60 -13.52 -6.93
CA THR A 96 8.22 -13.07 -6.86
C THR A 96 7.42 -13.52 -8.09
N LYS A 97 8.03 -13.56 -9.28
CA LYS A 97 7.39 -14.18 -10.46
C LYS A 97 7.07 -15.65 -10.23
N MET A 98 8.01 -16.42 -9.66
CA MET A 98 7.78 -17.83 -9.31
C MET A 98 6.66 -17.95 -8.28
N LEU A 99 6.71 -17.17 -7.19
CA LEU A 99 5.66 -17.17 -6.17
C LEU A 99 4.27 -16.86 -6.74
N LEU A 100 4.17 -15.88 -7.64
CA LEU A 100 2.89 -15.51 -8.26
C LEU A 100 2.39 -16.58 -9.22
N HIS A 101 3.31 -17.23 -9.96
CA HIS A 101 3.01 -18.37 -10.80
C HIS A 101 2.53 -19.57 -9.97
N ASP A 102 3.21 -19.89 -8.86
CA ASP A 102 2.84 -20.99 -7.96
C ASP A 102 1.48 -20.77 -7.28
N LEU A 103 1.03 -19.51 -7.19
CA LEU A 103 -0.26 -19.13 -6.63
C LEU A 103 -1.34 -18.89 -7.71
N ASP A 104 -1.04 -19.16 -8.98
CA ASP A 104 -1.90 -18.86 -10.15
C ASP A 104 -2.43 -17.41 -10.20
N PHE A 105 -1.68 -16.47 -9.61
CA PHE A 105 -2.05 -15.05 -9.59
C PHE A 105 -1.55 -14.34 -10.84
N ASN A 106 -2.42 -14.22 -11.85
CA ASN A 106 -2.16 -13.42 -13.04
C ASN A 106 -2.65 -11.97 -12.84
N VAL A 107 -1.84 -11.14 -12.19
CA VAL A 107 -2.21 -9.76 -11.82
C VAL A 107 -1.58 -8.76 -12.79
N SER A 108 -2.40 -7.91 -13.41
CA SER A 108 -1.93 -6.72 -14.10
C SER A 108 -1.75 -5.58 -13.10
N VAL A 109 -0.51 -5.11 -12.93
CA VAL A 109 -0.22 -3.97 -12.07
C VAL A 109 -0.49 -2.68 -12.83
N GLN A 110 -1.44 -1.88 -12.36
CA GLN A 110 -1.67 -0.55 -12.91
C GLN A 110 -0.52 0.39 -12.53
N PHE A 111 -0.05 1.18 -13.50
CA PHE A 111 0.91 2.23 -13.20
C PHE A 111 0.26 3.33 -12.35
N PHE A 112 1.03 3.83 -11.39
CA PHE A 112 0.66 4.95 -10.56
C PHE A 112 1.72 6.04 -10.74
N ASP A 113 1.31 7.18 -11.25
CA ASP A 113 2.15 8.38 -11.26
C ASP A 113 2.01 9.07 -9.90
N PHE A 114 3.13 9.26 -9.21
CA PHE A 114 3.14 10.10 -8.03
C PHE A 114 2.91 11.56 -8.43
N PHE A 115 2.30 12.32 -7.54
CA PHE A 115 2.41 13.77 -7.58
C PHE A 115 3.90 14.13 -7.63
N ASN A 116 4.33 14.75 -8.73
CA ASN A 116 5.73 15.10 -8.95
C ASN A 116 6.14 16.41 -8.26
N PHE A 117 5.27 17.04 -7.47
CA PHE A 117 5.63 18.20 -6.68
C PHE A 117 6.22 17.76 -5.33
N PRO A 118 7.36 18.32 -4.91
CA PRO A 118 7.86 18.06 -3.57
C PRO A 118 6.86 18.58 -2.53
N PRO A 119 6.85 18.04 -1.29
CA PRO A 119 5.90 18.46 -0.24
C PRO A 119 5.92 19.96 0.08
N ARG A 120 6.98 20.68 -0.30
CA ARG A 120 7.11 22.13 -0.12
C ARG A 120 6.34 22.93 -1.17
N ASP A 121 6.04 22.32 -2.31
CA ASP A 121 5.41 22.95 -3.47
C ASP A 121 3.94 22.52 -3.58
N ILE A 122 3.31 22.14 -2.46
CA ILE A 122 1.86 21.88 -2.43
C ILE A 122 1.17 23.19 -2.84
N PRO A 123 0.34 23.19 -3.90
CA PRO A 123 -0.34 24.39 -4.33
C PRO A 123 -1.21 24.94 -3.20
N HIS A 124 -1.19 26.27 -3.02
CA HIS A 124 -2.06 26.91 -2.05
C HIS A 124 -3.51 26.82 -2.54
N PHE A 125 -4.36 26.14 -1.78
CA PHE A 125 -5.78 26.01 -2.09
C PHE A 125 -6.56 27.17 -1.48
N SER A 126 -7.31 27.89 -2.31
CA SER A 126 -8.32 28.84 -1.83
C SER A 126 -9.58 28.08 -1.41
N PHE A 127 -9.94 28.14 -0.12
CA PHE A 127 -11.19 27.59 0.36
C PHE A 127 -12.34 28.57 0.09
N LEU A 128 -13.35 28.11 -0.65
CA LEU A 128 -14.58 28.85 -0.91
C LEU A 128 -15.74 28.15 -0.22
N ASN A 129 -16.42 28.87 0.68
CA ASN A 129 -17.61 28.38 1.35
C ASN A 129 -18.84 29.17 0.90
N PRO A 130 -19.61 28.67 -0.09
CA PRO A 130 -20.82 29.36 -0.56
C PRO A 130 -21.94 29.40 0.49
N PHE A 131 -21.78 28.71 1.63
CA PHE A 131 -22.79 28.61 2.69
C PHE A 131 -22.47 29.44 3.94
N SER A 132 -21.36 30.17 3.99
CA SER A 132 -20.87 30.81 5.23
C SER A 132 -21.83 31.82 5.87
N GLY A 133 -22.76 32.39 5.09
CA GLY A 133 -23.76 33.35 5.56
C GLY A 133 -25.10 32.74 5.97
N TYR A 134 -25.26 31.41 5.92
CA TYR A 134 -26.53 30.75 6.16
C TYR A 134 -26.42 29.78 7.33
N ASP A 135 -27.28 29.97 8.32
CA ASP A 135 -27.39 29.04 9.44
C ASP A 135 -28.32 27.86 9.09
N LYS A 136 -27.89 26.65 9.46
CA LYS A 136 -28.56 25.40 9.11
C LYS A 136 -29.90 25.23 9.82
N SER A 137 -30.07 25.83 11.00
CA SER A 137 -31.33 25.75 11.75
C SER A 137 -32.40 26.72 11.27
N SER A 138 -32.01 27.81 10.62
CA SER A 138 -32.92 28.91 10.25
C SER A 138 -33.22 29.00 8.76
N ALA A 139 -32.26 28.64 7.89
CA ALA A 139 -32.45 28.74 6.45
C ALA A 139 -33.27 27.57 5.89
N ALA A 140 -34.17 27.87 4.95
CA ALA A 140 -34.98 26.86 4.28
C ALA A 140 -34.09 25.91 3.44
N PRO A 141 -34.39 24.61 3.36
CA PRO A 141 -33.61 23.65 2.58
C PRO A 141 -33.41 24.06 1.11
N ILE A 142 -34.41 24.73 0.52
CA ILE A 142 -34.37 25.22 -0.86
C ILE A 142 -33.27 26.27 -1.08
N THR A 143 -32.94 27.06 -0.07
CA THR A 143 -31.88 28.07 -0.13
C THR A 143 -30.51 27.42 -0.34
N PHE A 144 -30.22 26.33 0.37
CA PHE A 144 -28.97 25.58 0.20
C PHE A 144 -28.85 24.94 -1.19
N GLN A 145 -29.96 24.41 -1.71
CA GLN A 145 -29.99 23.85 -3.07
C GLN A 145 -29.71 24.92 -4.12
N GLN A 146 -30.35 26.08 -4.02
CA GLN A 146 -30.13 27.20 -4.95
C GLN A 146 -28.68 27.70 -4.91
N LEU A 147 -28.10 27.85 -3.72
CA LEU A 147 -26.69 28.24 -3.56
C LEU A 147 -25.74 27.22 -4.19
N PHE A 148 -25.99 25.92 -3.96
CA PHE A 148 -25.21 24.85 -4.57
C PHE A 148 -25.29 24.88 -6.11
N HIS A 149 -26.50 25.02 -6.67
CA HIS A 149 -26.69 25.08 -8.12
C HIS A 149 -26.03 26.30 -8.74
N HIS A 150 -26.12 27.47 -8.10
CA HIS A 150 -25.45 28.69 -8.55
C HIS A 150 -23.92 28.52 -8.54
N HIS A 151 -23.36 28.00 -7.45
CA HIS A 151 -21.93 27.70 -7.37
C HIS A 151 -21.49 26.67 -8.42
N ARG A 152 -22.26 25.60 -8.63
CA ARG A 152 -21.98 24.59 -9.66
C ARG A 152 -22.00 25.16 -11.07
N TYR A 153 -22.89 26.11 -11.34
CA TYR A 153 -22.98 26.82 -12.62
C TYR A 153 -21.76 27.72 -12.85
N GLN A 154 -21.34 28.48 -11.83
CA GLN A 154 -20.16 29.34 -11.89
C GLN A 154 -18.88 28.55 -12.20
N TYR A 155 -18.74 27.34 -11.64
CA TYR A 155 -17.62 26.42 -11.89
C TYR A 155 -18.00 25.29 -12.85
N SER A 156 -18.85 25.57 -13.84
CA SER A 156 -19.32 24.59 -14.84
C SER A 156 -18.19 23.93 -15.63
N SER A 157 -17.11 24.67 -15.91
CA SER A 157 -15.91 24.21 -16.61
C SER A 157 -15.00 23.28 -15.79
N PHE A 158 -15.21 23.20 -14.48
CA PHE A 158 -14.41 22.34 -13.59
C PHE A 158 -15.07 20.97 -13.43
N VAL A 159 -14.26 19.94 -13.22
CA VAL A 159 -14.73 18.58 -12.91
C VAL A 159 -15.25 18.56 -11.47
N PRO A 160 -16.55 18.29 -11.24
CA PRO A 160 -17.07 18.22 -9.89
C PRO A 160 -16.60 16.93 -9.21
N ILE A 161 -16.09 17.05 -8.00
CA ILE A 161 -15.69 15.92 -7.16
C ILE A 161 -16.50 15.99 -5.86
N PHE A 162 -17.21 14.91 -5.55
CA PHE A 162 -17.96 14.77 -4.31
C PHE A 162 -17.27 13.75 -3.42
N THR A 163 -16.97 14.14 -2.19
CA THR A 163 -16.39 13.25 -1.18
C THR A 163 -17.36 13.06 -0.05
N ASP A 164 -17.58 11.82 0.36
CA ASP A 164 -18.19 11.57 1.67
C ASP A 164 -17.20 12.01 2.74
N GLY A 165 -17.53 13.08 3.46
CA GLY A 165 -16.67 13.62 4.50
C GLY A 165 -16.75 12.72 5.73
N SER A 166 -15.66 12.03 6.06
CA SER A 166 -15.59 11.25 7.30
C SER A 166 -15.48 12.20 8.49
N LYS A 167 -16.35 12.03 9.49
CA LYS A 167 -16.34 12.82 10.73
C LYS A 167 -16.16 11.88 11.92
N SER A 168 -15.23 12.24 12.81
CA SER A 168 -15.05 11.67 14.15
C SER A 168 -15.27 12.78 15.19
N ASP A 169 -15.33 12.43 16.48
CA ASP A 169 -15.68 13.34 17.58
C ASP A 169 -14.85 14.63 17.66
N GLY A 170 -13.69 14.70 17.00
CA GLY A 170 -12.88 15.91 16.92
C GLY A 170 -12.29 16.25 15.54
N HIS A 171 -12.49 15.41 14.52
CA HIS A 171 -11.81 15.59 13.23
C HIS A 171 -12.74 15.29 12.05
N VAL A 172 -12.56 16.06 10.98
CA VAL A 172 -13.15 15.78 9.66
C VAL A 172 -12.04 15.45 8.67
N GLY A 173 -12.26 14.45 7.82
CA GLY A 173 -11.33 14.04 6.78
C GLY A 173 -12.07 13.84 5.46
N CYS A 174 -11.40 14.19 4.36
CA CYS A 174 -11.83 13.84 3.02
C CYS A 174 -10.66 13.27 2.22
N GLY A 175 -10.95 12.37 1.29
CA GLY A 175 -9.99 11.83 0.34
C GLY A 175 -10.48 12.09 -1.08
N VAL A 176 -9.60 12.64 -1.93
CA VAL A 176 -9.89 12.88 -3.35
C VAL A 176 -8.82 12.17 -4.18
N VAL A 177 -9.25 11.47 -5.22
CA VAL A 177 -8.35 10.89 -6.23
C VAL A 177 -8.51 11.69 -7.52
N PHE A 178 -7.43 12.31 -7.98
CA PHE A 178 -7.40 13.02 -9.26
C PHE A 178 -6.94 12.06 -10.37
N HIS A 179 -7.65 12.05 -11.50
CA HIS A 179 -7.11 11.47 -12.72
C HIS A 179 -6.33 12.56 -13.45
N MET A 180 -5.00 12.47 -13.43
CA MET A 180 -4.16 13.42 -14.14
C MET A 180 -4.17 13.05 -15.62
N ILE A 181 -4.94 13.79 -16.43
CA ILE A 181 -4.73 13.82 -17.88
C ILE A 181 -3.47 14.68 -18.08
N LEU A 182 -2.39 14.03 -18.49
CA LEU A 182 -1.16 14.68 -18.94
C LEU A 182 -1.40 15.32 -20.31
#